data_AF-A0A7W2NJW2-F1
#
_entry.id   AF-A0A7W2NJW2-F1
#
_cell.length_a   1.000
_cell.length_b   1.000
_cell.length_c   1.000
_cell.angle_alpha   90.00
_cell.angle_beta   90.00
_cell.angle_gamma   90.00
#
_symmetry.space_group_name_H-M   'P 1'
#
loop_
_entity.id
_entity.type
_entity.pdbx_description
1 polymer ?
#
loop_
_entity_poly.entity_id
_entity_poly.type
_entity_poly.pdbx_seq_one_letter_code
_entity_poly.pdbx_strand_id
1 'polypeptide(L)'
;MRYILVILIFLTSTGKVLADELITIFVKEASYSIGNLGKELTHEELESKLKLLKFSLVTLDVDYCAGPDTLAYAYVAIARSKPEVKDIRLQLSGNHEESQCKKV
;
A
#
# COMPACT_ATOMS: atom_id res chain seq x y z
N MET A 1 -5.89 -49.07 -5.79
CA MET A 1 -6.81 -47.94 -5.50
C MET A 1 -6.42 -47.09 -4.29
N ARG A 2 -5.90 -47.67 -3.19
CA ARG A 2 -5.57 -46.92 -1.95
C ARG A 2 -4.50 -45.82 -2.13
N TYR A 3 -3.53 -46.01 -3.02
CA TYR A 3 -2.45 -45.04 -3.28
C TYR A 3 -2.85 -43.85 -4.14
N ILE A 4 -3.88 -44.00 -4.98
CA ILE A 4 -4.37 -42.92 -5.87
C ILE A 4 -5.00 -41.80 -5.04
N LEU A 5 -5.72 -42.17 -3.98
CA LEU A 5 -6.33 -41.22 -3.02
C LEU A 5 -5.28 -40.39 -2.28
N VAL A 6 -4.14 -40.98 -1.91
CA VAL A 6 -3.06 -40.28 -1.19
C VAL A 6 -2.35 -39.27 -2.09
N ILE A 7 -2.13 -39.61 -3.37
CA ILE A 7 -1.52 -38.72 -4.36
C ILE A 7 -2.44 -37.51 -4.64
N LEU A 8 -3.74 -37.73 -4.76
CA LEU A 8 -4.73 -36.66 -4.95
C LEU A 8 -4.78 -35.67 -3.79
N ILE A 9 -4.68 -36.16 -2.54
CA ILE A 9 -4.65 -35.30 -1.34
C ILE A 9 -3.36 -34.49 -1.27
N PHE A 10 -2.23 -35.07 -1.68
CA PHE A 10 -0.95 -34.35 -1.71
C PHE A 10 -0.95 -33.23 -2.76
N LEU A 11 -1.48 -33.49 -3.96
CA LEU A 11 -1.60 -32.50 -5.03
C LEU A 11 -2.46 -31.29 -4.63
N THR A 12 -3.59 -31.49 -3.95
CA THR A 12 -4.48 -30.39 -3.57
C THR A 12 -3.93 -29.50 -2.45
N SER A 13 -2.93 -29.96 -1.69
CA SER A 13 -2.33 -29.20 -0.57
C SER A 13 -1.21 -28.23 -0.97
N THR A 14 -0.70 -28.30 -2.20
CA THR A 14 0.47 -27.52 -2.64
C THR A 14 0.12 -26.11 -3.14
N GLY A 15 -1.16 -25.80 -3.33
CA GLY A 15 -1.61 -24.50 -3.79
C GLY A 15 -1.81 -23.49 -2.66
N LYS A 16 -0.74 -22.98 -2.03
CA LYS A 16 -0.84 -21.73 -1.27
C LYS A 16 -0.93 -20.57 -2.26
N VAL A 17 -2.13 -20.31 -2.78
CA VAL A 17 -2.42 -19.07 -3.51
C VAL A 17 -2.36 -17.95 -2.46
N LEU A 18 -1.23 -17.25 -2.38
CA LEU A 18 -1.14 -16.01 -1.62
C LEU A 18 -1.99 -14.99 -2.40
N ALA A 19 -3.18 -14.70 -1.89
CA ALA A 19 -4.01 -13.63 -2.43
C ALA A 19 -3.23 -12.32 -2.31
N ASP A 20 -3.11 -11.60 -3.42
CA ASP A 20 -2.46 -10.31 -3.43
C ASP A 20 -3.36 -9.30 -2.69
N GLU A 21 -2.92 -8.88 -1.50
CA GLU A 21 -3.61 -7.89 -0.69
C GLU A 21 -3.23 -6.48 -1.18
N LEU A 22 -4.25 -5.70 -1.55
CA LEU A 22 -4.13 -4.31 -2.00
C LEU A 22 -4.39 -3.36 -0.82
N ILE A 23 -3.52 -2.37 -0.67
CA ILE A 23 -3.74 -1.24 0.23
C ILE A 23 -3.76 0.09 -0.54
N THR A 24 -4.51 1.06 -0.03
CA THR A 24 -4.45 2.45 -0.50
C THR A 24 -3.74 3.30 0.54
N ILE A 25 -2.72 4.03 0.13
CA ILE A 25 -2.06 5.05 0.93
C ILE A 25 -2.46 6.39 0.34
N PHE A 26 -3.11 7.21 1.15
CA PHE A 26 -3.43 8.58 0.80
C PHE A 26 -2.23 9.45 1.14
N VAL A 27 -1.63 10.06 0.13
CA VAL A 27 -0.53 11.01 0.25
C VAL A 27 -1.14 12.40 0.25
N LYS A 28 -1.23 13.02 1.42
CA LYS A 28 -1.77 14.37 1.58
C LYS A 28 -0.65 15.40 1.46
N GLU A 29 -0.99 16.67 1.62
CA GLU A 29 -0.03 17.79 1.60
C GLU A 29 1.22 17.57 2.46
N ALA A 30 1.04 17.20 3.74
CA ALA A 30 2.13 17.03 4.70
C ALA A 30 2.02 15.77 5.57
N SER A 31 1.12 14.84 5.23
CA SER A 31 0.83 13.65 6.04
C SER A 31 0.33 12.49 5.19
N TYR A 32 0.21 11.32 5.82
CA TYR A 32 -0.26 10.10 5.16
C TYR A 32 -1.42 9.48 5.92
N SER A 33 -2.23 8.69 5.23
CA SER A 33 -3.18 7.75 5.87
C SER A 33 -3.28 6.46 5.07
N ILE A 34 -3.65 5.36 5.71
CA ILE A 34 -3.76 4.04 5.06
C ILE A 34 -5.21 3.54 5.15
N GLY A 35 -5.85 3.30 4.00
CA GLY A 35 -7.25 2.89 3.93
C GLY A 35 -8.20 3.86 4.66
N ASN A 36 -9.25 3.33 5.31
CA ASN A 36 -10.21 4.13 6.09
C ASN A 36 -9.69 4.56 7.47
N LEU A 37 -8.41 4.35 7.79
CA LEU A 37 -7.84 4.84 9.04
C LEU A 37 -7.70 6.36 8.90
N GLY A 38 -8.69 7.11 9.39
CA GLY A 38 -8.66 8.57 9.45
C GLY A 38 -7.58 9.16 10.38
N LYS A 39 -6.62 8.34 10.84
CA LYS A 39 -5.45 8.80 11.58
C LYS A 39 -4.39 9.28 10.58
N GLU A 40 -4.01 10.53 10.70
CA GLU A 40 -2.85 11.06 9.98
C GLU A 40 -1.55 10.51 10.56
N LEU A 41 -0.63 10.17 9.67
CA LEU A 41 0.65 9.57 9.97
C LEU A 41 1.77 10.51 9.52
N THR A 42 2.83 10.59 10.32
CA THR A 42 4.11 11.13 9.88
C THR A 42 4.86 10.13 8.98
N HIS A 43 5.97 10.56 8.40
CA HIS A 43 6.84 9.67 7.60
C HIS A 43 7.30 8.42 8.37
N GLU A 44 7.74 8.59 9.62
CA GLU A 44 8.25 7.50 10.46
C GLU A 44 7.12 6.54 10.90
N GLU A 45 5.95 7.09 11.18
CA GLU A 45 4.76 6.30 11.53
C GLU A 45 4.27 5.48 10.33
N LEU A 46 4.33 6.03 9.10
CA LEU A 46 3.95 5.33 7.88
C LEU A 46 4.78 4.06 7.71
N GLU A 47 6.12 4.15 7.71
CA GLU A 47 7.00 2.99 7.54
C GLU A 47 6.72 1.92 8.61
N SER A 48 6.57 2.36 9.87
CA SER A 48 6.30 1.46 11.00
C SER A 48 4.97 0.74 10.84
N LYS A 49 3.92 1.43 10.35
CA LYS A 49 2.61 0.82 10.10
C LYS A 49 2.65 -0.16 8.94
N LEU A 50 3.31 0.18 7.84
CA LEU A 50 3.42 -0.69 6.67
C LEU A 50 4.11 -2.03 7.01
N LYS A 51 5.11 -2.04 7.89
CA LYS A 51 5.78 -3.28 8.33
C LYS A 51 4.80 -4.30 8.95
N LEU A 52 3.77 -3.81 9.65
CA LEU A 52 2.78 -4.63 10.35
C LEU A 52 1.69 -5.18 9.43
N LEU A 53 1.51 -4.59 8.25
CA LEU A 53 0.47 -5.00 7.31
C LEU A 53 0.98 -6.13 6.40
N LYS A 54 0.04 -6.94 5.92
CA LYS A 54 0.27 -7.84 4.79
C LYS A 54 -0.32 -7.16 3.57
N PHE A 55 0.50 -7.03 2.53
CA PHE A 55 0.11 -6.48 1.23
C PHE A 55 1.21 -6.79 0.21
N SER A 56 0.81 -6.83 -1.05
CA SER A 56 1.72 -7.00 -2.18
C SER A 56 1.40 -6.02 -3.31
N LEU A 57 0.27 -5.30 -3.22
CA LEU A 57 -0.14 -4.27 -4.17
C LEU A 57 -0.41 -2.97 -3.40
N VAL A 58 -0.02 -1.84 -3.96
CA VAL A 58 -0.24 -0.52 -3.35
C VAL A 58 -0.87 0.43 -4.38
N THR A 59 -1.89 1.17 -3.95
CA THR A 59 -2.30 2.41 -4.62
C THR A 59 -1.81 3.59 -3.80
N LEU A 60 -1.02 4.46 -4.41
CA LEU A 60 -0.72 5.79 -3.89
C LEU A 60 -1.78 6.75 -4.43
N ASP A 61 -2.71 7.14 -3.58
CA ASP A 61 -3.71 8.15 -3.90
C ASP A 61 -3.18 9.52 -3.45
N VAL A 62 -2.73 10.32 -4.42
CA VAL A 62 -1.95 11.54 -4.19
C VAL A 62 -2.85 12.75 -4.32
N ASP A 63 -3.01 13.45 -3.20
CA ASP A 63 -3.67 14.74 -3.14
C ASP A 63 -2.94 15.74 -4.04
N TYR A 64 -3.71 16.55 -4.77
CA TYR A 64 -3.21 17.66 -5.58
C TYR A 64 -2.20 18.56 -4.85
N CYS A 65 -2.37 18.77 -3.54
CA CYS A 65 -1.47 19.59 -2.73
C CYS A 65 -0.24 18.85 -2.19
N ALA A 66 -0.09 17.54 -2.45
CA ALA A 66 1.06 16.79 -1.99
C ALA A 66 2.35 17.24 -2.70
N GLY A 67 3.35 17.61 -1.90
CA GLY A 67 4.68 17.94 -2.40
C GLY A 67 5.38 16.72 -3.02
N PRO A 68 6.31 16.94 -3.96
CA PRO A 68 7.09 15.86 -4.56
C PRO A 68 7.95 15.10 -3.54
N ASP A 69 8.37 15.78 -2.47
CA ASP A 69 9.06 15.20 -1.33
C ASP A 69 8.16 14.24 -0.55
N THR A 70 6.92 14.63 -0.23
CA THR A 70 5.94 13.77 0.45
C THR A 70 5.66 12.50 -0.36
N LEU A 71 5.52 12.62 -1.69
CA LEU A 71 5.36 11.45 -2.56
C LEU A 71 6.61 10.55 -2.55
N ALA A 72 7.81 11.13 -2.68
CA ALA A 72 9.06 10.37 -2.65
C ALA A 72 9.23 9.59 -1.34
N TYR A 73 8.87 10.21 -0.22
CA TYR A 73 8.91 9.57 1.10
C TYR A 73 7.95 8.39 1.21
N ALA A 74 6.77 8.43 0.58
CA ALA A 74 5.87 7.28 0.53
C ALA A 74 6.52 6.07 -0.18
N TYR A 75 7.18 6.30 -1.32
CA TYR A 75 7.93 5.24 -2.03
C TYR A 75 9.06 4.65 -1.17
N VAL A 76 9.82 5.51 -0.48
CA VAL A 76 10.89 5.06 0.42
C VAL A 76 10.33 4.22 1.58
N ALA A 77 9.22 4.65 2.18
CA ALA A 77 8.57 3.92 3.26
C ALA A 77 8.07 2.55 2.79
N ILE A 78 7.50 2.45 1.59
CA ILE A 78 7.09 1.16 0.99
C ILE A 78 8.32 0.27 0.78
N ALA A 79 9.34 0.77 0.09
CA ALA A 79 10.53 -0.01 -0.23
C ALA A 79 11.24 -0.57 1.00
N ARG A 80 11.29 0.21 2.10
CA ARG A 80 11.89 -0.22 3.37
C ARG A 80 11.02 -1.16 4.19
N SER A 81 9.70 -1.06 4.07
CA SER A 81 8.76 -1.87 4.85
C SER A 81 8.41 -3.20 4.18
N LYS A 82 8.26 -3.19 2.85
CA LYS A 82 7.89 -4.33 2.01
C LYS A 82 8.63 -4.24 0.66
N PRO A 83 9.90 -4.67 0.59
CA PRO A 83 10.68 -4.65 -0.66
C PRO A 83 10.11 -5.60 -1.74
N GLU A 84 9.23 -6.52 -1.35
CA GLU A 84 8.58 -7.52 -2.20
C GLU A 84 7.23 -7.08 -2.81
N VAL A 85 6.86 -5.80 -2.68
CA VAL A 85 5.67 -5.24 -3.34
C VAL A 85 5.79 -5.44 -4.85
N LYS A 86 4.73 -5.98 -5.45
CA LYS A 86 4.68 -6.36 -6.86
C LYS A 86 4.34 -5.18 -7.78
N ASP A 87 3.48 -4.29 -7.31
CA ASP A 87 2.97 -3.16 -8.10
C ASP A 87 2.64 -1.97 -7.19
N ILE A 88 2.95 -0.77 -7.67
CA ILE A 88 2.59 0.50 -7.04
C ILE A 88 1.90 1.35 -8.09
N ARG A 89 0.59 1.53 -7.93
CA ARG A 89 -0.24 2.34 -8.83
C ARG A 89 -0.31 3.76 -8.30
N LEU A 90 -0.05 4.72 -9.17
CA LEU A 90 -0.25 6.12 -8.87
C LEU A 90 -1.66 6.53 -9.30
N GLN A 91 -2.40 7.13 -8.37
CA GLN A 91 -3.68 7.74 -8.62
C GLN A 91 -3.62 9.18 -8.11
N LEU A 92 -4.13 10.13 -8.88
CA LEU A 92 -4.25 11.52 -8.44
C LEU A 92 -5.67 11.74 -7.91
N SER A 93 -5.79 12.40 -6.77
CA SER A 93 -7.05 12.86 -6.20
C SER A 93 -7.01 14.36 -5.90
N GLY A 94 -8.21 14.96 -5.83
CA GLY A 94 -8.37 16.40 -5.69
C GLY A 94 -8.53 17.12 -7.04
N ASN A 95 -8.96 18.37 -6.95
CA ASN A 95 -9.18 19.25 -8.10
C ASN A 95 -8.42 20.57 -7.87
N HIS A 96 -7.71 21.03 -8.89
CA HIS A 96 -7.05 22.33 -8.91
C HIS A 96 -8.00 23.49 -8.57
N GLU A 97 -9.25 23.44 -9.06
CA GLU A 97 -10.23 24.52 -8.86
C GLU A 97 -10.76 24.61 -7.42
N GLU A 98 -10.70 23.51 -6.67
CA GLU A 98 -11.17 23.42 -5.28
C GLU A 98 -10.02 23.45 -4.27
N SER A 99 -8.78 23.19 -4.69
CA SER A 99 -7.66 23.04 -3.77
C SER A 99 -7.20 24.38 -3.21
N GLN A 100 -7.40 24.58 -1.90
CA GLN A 100 -6.73 25.63 -1.14
C GLN A 100 -5.49 25.05 -0.47
N CYS A 101 -4.50 24.65 -1.27
CA CYS A 101 -3.23 24.17 -0.72
C CYS A 101 -2.72 25.19 0.31
N LYS A 102 -2.34 24.71 1.49
CA LYS A 102 -1.86 25.61 2.53
C LYS A 102 -0.59 26.25 1.99
N LYS A 103 -0.50 27.57 2.12
CA LYS A 103 0.76 28.26 1.85
C LYS A 103 1.78 27.74 2.84
N VAL A 104 2.74 26.96 2.35
CA VAL A 104 3.96 26.59 3.07
C VAL A 104 4.85 27.82 3.20
#